data_AF-Q3KCH4-F1
#
_entry.id   AF-Q3KCH4-F1
#
_cell.length_a   1.000
_cell.length_b   1.000
_cell.length_c   1.000
_cell.angle_alpha   90.00
_cell.angle_beta   90.00
_cell.angle_gamma   90.00
#
_symmetry.space_group_name_H-M   'P 1'
#
loop_
_entity.id
_entity.type
_entity.pdbx_description
1 polymer ?
#
loop_
_entity_poly.entity_id
_entity_poly.type
_entity_poly.pdbx_seq_one_letter_code
_entity_poly.pdbx_strand_id
1 'polypeptide(L)'
;MNLIRKLLLNREMFGVGEMNAFKNQLTLEQESRLKALDAWHLALENRALRMECPDAYHEELLRQSDEMHRLGMLNDTEWRDLRRGADEAYLRAVAGEDYH
;
A
#
# COMPACT_ATOMS: atom_id res chain seq x y z
N MET A 1 -9.95 -12.29 5.31
CA MET A 1 -9.83 -10.86 5.68
C MET A 1 -8.71 -10.29 4.84
N ASN A 2 -9.03 -9.48 3.82
CA ASN A 2 -8.04 -8.89 2.91
C ASN A 2 -7.07 -8.01 3.67
N LEU A 3 -5.81 -8.02 3.25
CA LEU A 3 -4.73 -7.22 3.84
C LEU A 3 -5.11 -5.74 3.81
N ILE A 4 -5.75 -5.31 2.71
CA ILE A 4 -6.29 -3.96 2.53
C ILE A 4 -7.25 -3.57 3.68
N ARG A 5 -8.18 -4.47 4.05
CA ARG A 5 -9.11 -4.25 5.17
C ARG A 5 -8.41 -4.23 6.53
N LYS A 6 -7.35 -5.03 6.68
CA LYS A 6 -6.55 -5.12 7.91
C LYS A 6 -5.63 -3.90 8.09
N LEU A 7 -5.19 -3.30 6.97
CA LEU A 7 -4.42 -2.06 6.92
C LEU A 7 -5.31 -0.85 7.18
N LEU A 8 -6.50 -0.79 6.59
CA LEU A 8 -7.52 0.24 6.88
C LEU A 8 -7.88 0.28 8.38
N LEU A 9 -8.13 -0.88 8.99
CA LEU A 9 -8.35 -1.01 10.44
C LEU A 9 -7.12 -0.62 11.27
N ASN A 10 -5.90 -0.85 10.78
CA ASN A 10 -4.69 -0.39 11.48
C ASN A 10 -4.54 1.14 11.41
N ARG A 11 -4.90 1.76 10.29
CA ARG A 11 -4.81 3.22 10.13
C ARG A 11 -5.73 3.99 11.07
N GLU A 12 -6.92 3.44 11.37
CA GLU A 12 -7.86 4.03 12.34
C GLU A 12 -7.48 3.75 13.81
N MET A 13 -6.65 2.73 14.08
CA MET A 13 -6.22 2.37 15.44
C MET A 13 -4.88 2.99 15.87
N PHE A 14 -4.05 3.48 14.95
CA PHE A 14 -2.79 4.14 15.31
C PHE A 14 -2.93 5.65 15.14
N GLY A 15 -3.47 6.32 16.17
CA GLY A 15 -3.28 7.75 16.32
C GLY A 15 -1.78 8.07 16.31
N VAL A 16 -1.39 9.12 15.58
CA VAL A 16 0.02 9.55 15.38
C VAL A 16 0.81 9.71 16.70
N GLY A 17 0.13 9.83 17.84
CA GLY A 17 0.72 9.83 19.18
C GLY A 17 1.15 8.46 19.74
N GLU A 18 0.51 7.36 19.34
CA GLU A 18 0.78 6.01 19.87
C GLU A 18 1.93 5.29 19.14
N MET A 19 2.28 5.78 17.94
CA MET A 19 3.43 5.27 17.18
C MET A 19 4.76 5.42 17.91
N ASN A 20 4.87 6.28 18.95
CA ASN A 20 6.09 6.37 19.76
C ASN A 20 6.20 5.29 20.85
N ALA A 21 5.09 4.71 21.31
CA ALA A 21 5.11 3.70 22.37
C ALA A 21 5.60 2.32 21.86
N PHE A 22 5.40 2.03 20.57
CA PHE A 22 5.79 0.75 19.94
C PHE A 22 7.17 0.79 19.26
N LYS A 23 7.81 1.95 19.15
CA LYS A 23 9.16 2.10 18.56
C LYS A 23 10.25 1.26 19.24
N ASN A 24 10.02 0.83 20.48
CA ASN A 24 10.97 0.02 21.24
C ASN A 24 10.67 -1.50 21.20
N GLN A 25 9.65 -1.92 20.45
CA GLN A 25 9.26 -3.33 20.34
C GLN A 25 9.25 -3.87 18.91
N LEU A 26 9.36 -2.99 17.91
CA LEU A 26 9.45 -3.39 16.51
C LEU A 26 10.90 -3.68 16.17
N THR A 27 11.18 -4.83 15.56
CA THR A 27 12.49 -5.09 14.97
C THR A 27 12.71 -4.22 13.73
N LEU A 28 13.97 -3.99 13.35
CA LEU A 28 14.35 -3.20 12.17
C LEU A 28 13.62 -3.65 10.89
N GLU A 29 13.37 -4.96 10.76
CA GLU A 29 12.59 -5.56 9.67
C GLU A 29 11.10 -5.15 9.71
N GLN A 30 10.48 -5.10 10.89
CA GLN A 30 9.09 -4.67 11.03
C GLN A 30 8.93 -3.18 10.73
N GLU A 31 9.86 -2.34 11.18
CA GLU A 31 9.86 -0.90 10.84
C GLU A 31 10.03 -0.68 9.33
N SER A 32 10.93 -1.45 8.70
CA SER A 32 11.16 -1.36 7.25
C SER A 32 9.93 -1.81 6.46
N ARG A 33 9.28 -2.89 6.90
CA ARG A 33 8.01 -3.35 6.34
C ARG A 33 6.90 -2.31 6.48
N LEU A 34 6.74 -1.72 7.65
CA LEU A 34 5.75 -0.67 7.91
C LEU A 34 5.98 0.55 7.00
N LYS A 35 7.23 1.00 6.87
CA LYS A 35 7.58 2.11 5.96
C LYS A 35 7.29 1.79 4.49
N ALA A 36 7.60 0.58 4.05
CA ALA A 36 7.33 0.17 2.67
C ALA A 36 5.83 0.09 2.37
N LEU A 37 5.03 -0.42 3.33
CA LEU A 37 3.57 -0.45 3.22
C LEU A 37 2.96 0.96 3.25
N ASP A 38 3.48 1.86 4.09
CA ASP A 38 3.04 3.26 4.16
C ASP A 38 3.34 3.99 2.85
N ALA A 39 4.55 3.82 2.30
CA ALA A 39 4.92 4.39 1.00
C ALA A 39 4.01 3.87 -0.14
N TRP A 40 3.70 2.57 -0.15
CA TRP A 40 2.79 1.98 -1.12
C TRP A 40 1.38 2.56 -1.00
N HIS A 41 0.90 2.77 0.23
CA HIS A 41 -0.41 3.35 0.47
C HIS A 41 -0.47 4.82 0.06
N LEU A 42 0.56 5.61 0.36
CA LEU A 42 0.67 7.00 -0.09
C LEU A 42 0.68 7.09 -1.61
N ALA A 43 1.37 6.15 -2.29
CA ALA A 43 1.31 6.03 -3.74
C ALA A 43 -0.12 5.70 -4.20
N LEU A 44 -0.81 4.74 -3.56
CA LEU A 44 -2.18 4.35 -3.90
C LEU A 44 -3.17 5.53 -3.78
N GLU A 45 -3.05 6.32 -2.72
CA GLU A 45 -3.90 7.50 -2.48
C GLU A 45 -3.55 8.71 -3.36
N ASN A 46 -2.43 8.65 -4.11
CA ASN A 46 -1.99 9.75 -4.96
C ASN A 46 -2.87 9.87 -6.22
N ARG A 47 -4.03 10.52 -6.03
CA ARG A 47 -5.02 10.79 -7.10
C ARG A 47 -4.46 11.67 -8.22
N ALA A 48 -3.45 12.51 -7.94
CA ALA A 48 -2.81 13.34 -8.97
C ALA A 48 -2.06 12.48 -9.99
N LEU A 49 -1.21 11.55 -9.53
CA LEU A 49 -0.53 10.58 -10.40
C LEU A 49 -1.52 9.69 -11.15
N ARG A 50 -2.62 9.31 -10.49
CA ARG A 50 -3.68 8.48 -11.06
C ARG A 50 -4.37 9.13 -12.27
N MET A 51 -4.49 10.46 -12.29
CA MET A 51 -5.08 11.20 -13.42
C MET A 51 -4.06 11.65 -14.47
N GLU A 52 -2.81 11.88 -14.06
CA GLU A 52 -1.75 12.34 -14.96
C GLU A 52 -1.24 11.20 -15.85
N CYS A 53 -0.90 10.06 -15.25
CA CYS A 53 -0.35 8.88 -15.95
C CYS A 53 -0.77 7.59 -15.23
N PRO A 54 -1.95 7.03 -15.54
CA PRO A 54 -2.46 5.83 -14.86
C PRO A 54 -1.53 4.62 -15.01
N ASP A 55 -0.84 4.47 -16.15
CA ASP A 55 0.11 3.37 -16.38
C ASP A 55 1.33 3.48 -15.46
N ALA A 56 1.97 4.67 -15.41
CA ALA A 56 3.13 4.89 -14.54
C ALA A 56 2.78 4.74 -13.05
N TYR A 57 1.58 5.18 -12.66
CA TYR A 57 1.02 4.97 -11.32
C TYR A 57 0.89 3.47 -10.99
N HIS A 58 0.35 2.69 -11.92
CA HIS A 58 0.17 1.25 -11.73
C HIS A 58 1.52 0.51 -11.66
N GLU A 59 2.47 0.85 -12.53
CA GLU A 59 3.81 0.27 -12.52
C GLU A 59 4.56 0.54 -11.21
N GLU A 60 4.43 1.75 -10.64
CA GLU A 60 5.05 2.10 -9.35
C GLU A 60 4.48 1.26 -8.19
N LEU A 61 3.16 1.05 -8.16
CA LEU A 61 2.53 0.20 -7.14
C LEU A 61 2.95 -1.27 -7.26
N LEU A 62 3.09 -1.78 -8.49
CA LEU A 62 3.59 -3.13 -8.73
C LEU A 62 5.05 -3.26 -8.32
N ARG A 63 5.89 -2.27 -8.65
CA ARG A 63 7.31 -2.24 -8.30
C ARG A 63 7.50 -2.31 -6.79
N GLN A 64 6.78 -1.47 -6.04
CA GLN A 64 6.86 -1.46 -4.58
C GLN A 64 6.36 -2.79 -3.96
N SER A 65 5.29 -3.37 -4.52
CA SER A 65 4.80 -4.69 -4.09
C SER A 65 5.84 -5.79 -4.31
N ASP A 66 6.49 -5.80 -5.47
CA ASP A 66 7.51 -6.76 -5.83
C ASP A 66 8.76 -6.62 -4.96
N GLU A 67 9.19 -5.39 -4.70
CA GLU A 67 10.30 -5.09 -3.80
C GLU A 67 10.03 -5.60 -2.38
N MET A 68 8.83 -5.37 -1.84
CA MET A 68 8.43 -5.89 -0.54
C MET A 68 8.39 -7.43 -0.50
N HIS A 69 7.96 -8.08 -1.57
CA HIS A 69 7.98 -9.54 -1.67
C HIS A 69 9.42 -10.09 -1.77
N ARG A 70 10.27 -9.43 -2.56
CA ARG A 70 11.69 -9.77 -2.72
C ARG A 70 12.48 -9.67 -1.42
N LEU A 71 12.16 -8.67 -0.60
CA LEU A 71 12.75 -8.47 0.72
C LEU A 71 12.19 -9.44 1.77
N GLY A 72 11.24 -10.32 1.40
CA GLY A 72 10.60 -11.26 2.33
C GLY A 72 9.67 -10.59 3.35
N MET A 73 9.30 -9.33 3.12
CA MET A 73 8.44 -8.57 4.02
C MET A 73 6.97 -9.01 3.93
N LEU A 74 6.59 -9.63 2.80
CA LEU A 74 5.24 -10.09 2.51
C LEU A 74 5.24 -11.57 2.13
N ASN A 75 4.15 -12.25 2.48
CA ASN A 75 3.89 -13.60 1.97
C ASN A 75 3.32 -13.54 0.54
N ASP A 76 3.37 -14.65 -0.19
CA ASP A 76 2.83 -14.77 -1.56
C ASP A 76 1.35 -14.32 -1.64
N THR A 77 0.54 -14.68 -0.64
CA THR A 77 -0.86 -14.24 -0.53
C THR A 77 -1.00 -12.73 -0.32
N GLU A 78 -0.12 -12.12 0.49
CA GLU A 78 -0.16 -10.68 0.78
C GLU A 78 0.30 -9.86 -0.43
N TRP A 79 1.33 -10.33 -1.13
CA TRP A 79 1.78 -9.77 -2.39
C TRP A 79 0.68 -9.81 -3.46
N ARG A 80 -0.04 -10.92 -3.59
CA ARG A 80 -1.19 -11.03 -4.50
C ARG A 80 -2.33 -10.08 -4.14
N ASP A 81 -2.60 -9.86 -2.85
CA ASP A 81 -3.65 -8.93 -2.41
C ASP A 81 -3.28 -7.48 -2.74
N LEU A 82 -2.01 -7.08 -2.55
CA LEU A 82 -1.52 -5.75 -2.92
C LEU A 82 -1.61 -5.50 -4.42
N ARG A 83 -1.17 -6.46 -5.24
CA ARG A 83 -1.30 -6.37 -6.70
C ARG A 83 -2.76 -6.20 -7.10
N ARG A 84 -3.68 -7.00 -6.54
CA ARG A 84 -5.11 -6.86 -6.79
C ARG A 84 -5.64 -5.47 -6.41
N GLY A 85 -5.17 -4.89 -5.31
CA GLY A 85 -5.52 -3.52 -4.93
C GLY A 85 -5.03 -2.46 -5.93
N ALA A 86 -3.81 -2.63 -6.44
CA ALA A 86 -3.25 -1.77 -7.48
C ALA A 86 -4.00 -1.90 -8.82
N ASP A 87 -4.34 -3.13 -9.22
CA ASP A 87 -5.16 -3.42 -10.40
C ASP A 87 -6.56 -2.78 -10.27
N GLU A 88 -7.22 -2.92 -9.12
CA GLU A 88 -8.53 -2.30 -8.88
C GLU A 88 -8.45 -0.77 -8.94
N ALA A 89 -7.43 -0.16 -8.33
CA ALA A 89 -7.23 1.28 -8.36
C ALA A 89 -6.93 1.80 -9.77
N TYR A 90 -6.13 1.07 -10.56
CA TYR A 90 -5.88 1.36 -11.97
C TYR A 90 -7.15 1.23 -12.81
N LEU A 91 -7.93 0.16 -12.62
CA LEU A 91 -9.21 -0.02 -13.30
C LEU A 91 -10.16 1.14 -12.99
N ARG A 92 -10.25 1.60 -11.74
CA ARG A 92 -11.05 2.80 -11.39
C ARG A 92 -10.52 4.08 -12.05
N ALA A 93 -9.20 4.20 -12.19
CA ALA A 93 -8.57 5.32 -12.87
C ALA A 93 -8.91 5.36 -14.37
N VAL A 94 -8.75 4.20 -15.03
CA VAL A 94 -8.91 4.04 -16.49
C VAL A 94 -10.38 3.95 -16.89
N ALA A 95 -11.23 3.31 -16.09
CA ALA A 95 -12.67 3.21 -16.34
C ALA A 95 -13.37 4.57 -16.24
N GLY A 96 -12.70 5.62 -15.73
CA GLY A 96 -13.29 6.94 -15.60
C GLY A 96 -14.48 6.93 -14.63
N GLU A 97 -14.49 6.11 -13.58
CA GLU A 97 -15.54 6.18 -12.54
C GLU A 97 -15.55 7.51 -11.78
N ASP A 98 -14.58 8.40 -12.06
CA ASP A 98 -14.56 9.83 -11.67
C ASP A 98 -15.38 10.71 -12.64
N TYR A 99 -16.17 10.14 -13.55
CA TYR A 99 -16.96 10.85 -14.55
C TYR A 99 -18.48 10.78 -14.30
N HIS A 100 -18.93 10.34 -13.12
CA HIS A 100 -20.35 10.18 -12.79
C HIS A 100 -20.76 10.85 -11.48
#